data_AF-A0A1Y3TRA3-F1
#
_entry.id   AF-A0A1Y3TRA3-F1
#
_cell.length_a   1.000
_cell.length_b   1.000
_cell.length_c   1.000
_cell.angle_alpha   90.00
_cell.angle_beta   90.00
_cell.angle_gamma   90.00
#
_symmetry.space_group_name_H-M   'P 1'
#
loop_
_entity.id
_entity.type
_entity.pdbx_description
1 polymer ?
#
loop_
_entity_poly.entity_id
_entity_poly.type
_entity_poly.pdbx_seq_one_letter_code
_entity_poly.pdbx_strand_id
1 'polypeptide(L)'
;MDSSLIMFVVVLGAVVLAYVLLRGKNQIPSPEISSKPSRPAPSKAQPAAAPAPSIEPGIPPEVVAVIAASVCAMSGGQYTLRAVRRASRATWARAGAVDVTAPF
;
A
#
# COMPACT_ATOMS: atom_id res chain seq x y z
N MET A 1 13.40 10.74 -30.65
CA MET A 1 13.83 10.85 -29.24
C MET A 1 15.04 11.74 -29.25
N ASP A 2 14.88 12.98 -28.80
CA ASP A 2 15.90 14.01 -28.96
C ASP A 2 17.07 13.73 -28.01
N SER A 3 18.31 13.97 -28.43
CA SER A 3 19.51 13.69 -27.62
C SER A 3 19.46 14.37 -26.26
N SER A 4 18.82 15.54 -26.17
CA SER A 4 18.58 16.27 -24.92
C SER A 4 17.66 15.47 -23.98
N LEU A 5 16.59 14.86 -24.49
CA LEU A 5 15.68 14.02 -23.69
C LEU A 5 16.41 12.81 -23.11
N ILE A 6 17.27 12.17 -23.92
CA ILE A 6 18.06 11.00 -23.50
C ILE A 6 19.04 11.40 -22.39
N MET A 7 19.72 12.55 -22.53
CA MET A 7 20.62 13.07 -21.49
C MET A 7 19.90 13.35 -20.18
N PHE A 8 18.70 13.97 -20.23
CA PHE A 8 17.90 14.23 -19.02
C PHE A 8 17.51 12.95 -18.29
N VAL A 9 17.08 11.91 -19.01
CA VAL A 9 16.68 10.62 -18.41
C VAL A 9 17.89 9.92 -17.77
N VAL A 10 19.05 9.93 -18.44
CA VAL A 10 20.28 9.32 -17.92
C VAL A 10 20.76 10.04 -16.66
N VAL A 11 20.78 11.38 -16.66
CA VAL A 11 21.18 12.17 -15.50
C VAL A 11 20.21 11.97 -14.34
N LEU A 12 18.90 11.99 -14.60
CA LEU A 12 17.88 11.77 -13.56
C LEU A 12 18.01 10.36 -12.95
N GLY A 13 18.22 9.34 -13.78
CA GLY A 13 18.43 7.96 -13.33
C GLY A 13 19.67 7.81 -12.44
N ALA A 14 20.78 8.44 -12.82
CA ALA A 14 22.01 8.42 -12.04
C ALA A 14 21.84 9.11 -10.66
N VAL A 15 21.12 10.23 -10.61
CA VAL A 15 20.83 10.95 -9.36
C VAL A 15 19.95 10.13 -8.43
N VAL A 16 18.90 9.49 -8.95
CA VAL A 16 18.02 8.61 -8.15
C VAL A 16 18.78 7.40 -7.63
N LEU A 17 19.61 6.76 -8.46
CA LEU A 17 20.44 5.64 -8.04
C LEU A 17 21.43 6.04 -6.93
N ALA A 18 22.09 7.19 -7.07
CA ALA A 18 22.98 7.73 -6.04
C ALA A 18 22.23 7.96 -4.73
N TYR A 19 21.04 8.57 -4.77
CA TYR A 19 20.23 8.83 -3.57
C TYR A 19 19.84 7.55 -2.82
N VAL A 20 19.47 6.48 -3.54
CA VAL A 20 19.13 5.18 -2.94
C VAL A 20 20.36 4.55 -2.26
N LEU A 21 21.53 4.61 -2.90
CA LEU A 21 22.78 4.08 -2.34
C LEU A 21 23.22 4.86 -1.08
N LEU A 22 22.98 6.16 -1.03
CA LEU A 22 23.26 6.99 0.15
C LEU A 22 22.34 6.64 1.33
N ARG A 23 21.06 6.32 1.08
CA ARG A 23 20.09 5.91 2.13
C ARG A 23 20.32 4.49 2.66
N GLY A 24 20.82 3.57 1.81
CA GLY A 24 21.07 2.18 2.18
C GLY A 24 22.17 1.99 3.24
N LYS A 25 23.07 2.96 3.41
CA LYS A 25 24.19 2.90 4.38
C LYS A 25 23.80 3.23 5.83
N ASN A 26 22.54 3.59 6.11
CA ASN A 26 22.08 3.98 7.44
C ASN A 26 21.19 2.93 8.17
N GLN A 27 21.07 1.72 7.63
CA GLN A 27 20.35 0.62 8.28
C GLN A 27 21.37 -0.36 8.89
N ILE A 28 21.83 -0.08 10.11
CA ILE A 28 22.51 -1.06 10.97
C ILE A 28 21.43 -1.59 11.92
N PRO A 29 20.85 -2.77 11.68
CA PRO A 29 19.99 -3.41 12.67
C PRO A 29 20.88 -3.94 13.81
N SER A 30 20.73 -3.35 14.99
CA SER A 30 21.25 -3.89 16.26
C SER A 30 20.53 -5.21 16.58
N PRO A 31 21.24 -6.34 16.78
CA PRO A 31 20.59 -7.59 17.16
C PRO A 31 20.37 -7.61 18.67
N GLU A 32 19.15 -7.31 19.11
CA GLU A 32 18.72 -7.67 20.47
C GLU A 32 18.26 -9.13 20.51
N ILE A 33 18.86 -9.82 21.46
CA ILE A 33 18.73 -11.23 21.81
C ILE A 33 17.35 -11.44 22.44
N SER A 34 16.59 -12.46 22.01
CA SER A 34 15.58 -13.05 22.88
C SER A 34 15.36 -14.53 22.62
N SER A 35 15.30 -15.24 23.74
CA SER A 35 15.58 -16.63 24.00
C SER A 35 14.36 -17.55 24.01
N LYS A 36 14.56 -18.76 23.45
CA LYS A 36 14.07 -20.08 23.89
C LYS A 36 12.59 -20.48 23.62
N PRO A 37 12.34 -21.74 23.18
CA PRO A 37 11.01 -22.23 22.81
C PRO A 37 10.25 -22.81 24.02
N SER A 38 8.92 -22.63 24.08
CA SER A 38 8.06 -23.44 24.94
C SER A 38 6.61 -23.49 24.43
N ARG A 39 6.02 -24.66 24.61
CA ARG A 39 4.78 -25.25 24.08
C ARG A 39 3.55 -24.86 24.95
N PRO A 40 2.37 -25.49 24.79
CA PRO A 40 1.28 -25.37 23.80
C PRO A 40 0.06 -24.53 24.29
N ALA A 41 -0.81 -24.15 23.34
CA ALA A 41 -2.15 -23.61 23.58
C ALA A 41 -3.06 -24.62 24.33
N PRO A 42 -4.01 -24.18 25.19
CA PRO A 42 -5.35 -23.84 24.67
C PRO A 42 -6.16 -22.82 25.49
N SER A 43 -7.07 -22.11 24.83
CA SER A 43 -8.50 -22.00 25.18
C SER A 43 -9.10 -20.83 24.42
N LYS A 44 -10.13 -21.12 23.61
CA LYS A 44 -10.90 -20.13 22.87
C LYS A 44 -11.64 -19.24 23.87
N ALA A 45 -11.09 -18.05 24.16
CA ALA A 45 -11.87 -16.98 24.73
C ALA A 45 -12.92 -16.57 23.69
N GLN A 46 -14.20 -16.63 24.08
CA GLN A 46 -15.31 -16.05 23.31
C GLN A 46 -14.95 -14.60 22.96
N PRO A 47 -15.09 -14.17 21.70
CA PRO A 47 -14.89 -12.78 21.35
C PRO A 47 -15.87 -11.92 22.15
N ALA A 48 -15.34 -11.13 23.08
CA ALA A 48 -16.06 -10.02 23.66
C ALA A 48 -16.62 -9.17 22.51
N ALA A 49 -17.88 -8.76 22.61
CA ALA A 49 -18.50 -7.89 21.63
C ALA A 49 -17.62 -6.65 21.45
N ALA A 50 -16.99 -6.55 20.28
CA ALA A 50 -16.08 -5.46 19.95
C ALA A 50 -16.83 -4.13 20.07
N PRO A 51 -16.22 -3.09 20.68
CA PRO A 51 -16.81 -1.76 20.70
C PRO A 51 -17.16 -1.33 19.27
N ALA A 52 -18.35 -0.73 19.11
CA ALA A 52 -18.90 -0.34 17.82
C ALA A 52 -17.82 0.34 16.95
N PRO A 53 -17.70 -0.02 15.67
CA PRO A 53 -16.65 0.51 14.81
C PRO A 53 -16.76 2.02 14.80
N SER A 54 -15.75 2.70 15.37
CA SER A 54 -15.62 4.15 15.28
C SER A 54 -15.63 4.50 13.80
N ILE A 55 -16.66 5.22 13.36
CA ILE A 55 -16.69 5.76 12.02
C ILE A 55 -15.74 6.95 12.05
N GLU A 56 -14.46 6.68 11.76
CA GLU A 56 -13.53 7.75 11.42
C GLU A 56 -14.18 8.59 10.31
N PRO A 57 -14.11 9.93 10.41
CA PRO A 57 -14.62 10.79 9.36
C PRO A 57 -14.06 10.31 8.04
N GLY A 58 -14.96 9.99 7.11
CA GLY A 58 -14.58 9.52 5.77
C GLY A 58 -13.57 10.49 5.15
N ILE A 59 -12.68 9.95 4.31
CA ILE A 59 -11.63 10.74 3.66
C ILE A 59 -12.25 12.01 3.08
N PRO A 60 -11.78 13.20 3.49
CA PRO A 60 -12.37 14.45 3.07
C PRO A 60 -12.33 14.60 1.55
N PRO A 61 -13.38 15.19 0.93
CA PRO A 61 -13.52 15.28 -0.52
C PRO A 61 -12.37 16.06 -1.17
N GLU A 62 -11.75 16.98 -0.43
CA GLU A 62 -10.57 17.73 -0.86
C GLU A 62 -9.39 16.80 -1.13
N VAL A 63 -9.14 15.82 -0.26
CA VAL A 63 -8.06 14.85 -0.42
C VAL A 63 -8.34 13.95 -1.63
N VAL A 64 -9.61 13.57 -1.84
CA VAL A 64 -10.01 12.81 -3.02
C VAL A 64 -9.81 13.61 -4.30
N ALA A 65 -10.15 14.91 -4.30
CA ALA A 65 -9.95 15.81 -5.44
C ALA A 65 -8.47 16.01 -5.76
N VAL A 66 -7.61 16.18 -4.74
CA VAL A 66 -6.16 16.32 -4.91
C VAL A 66 -5.55 15.03 -5.52
N ILE A 67 -5.95 13.86 -5.03
CA ILE A 67 -5.50 12.58 -5.59
C ILE A 67 -5.99 12.43 -7.04
N ALA A 68 -7.25 12.74 -7.31
CA ALA A 68 -7.83 12.70 -8.66
C ALA A 68 -7.08 13.60 -9.64
N ALA A 69 -6.81 14.85 -9.24
CA ALA A 69 -6.05 15.80 -10.06
C ALA A 69 -4.62 15.32 -10.31
N SER A 70 -3.98 14.75 -9.27
CA SER A 70 -2.62 14.21 -9.38
C SER A 70 -2.56 13.06 -10.38
N VAL A 71 -3.53 12.13 -10.34
CA VAL A 71 -3.61 11.02 -11.31
C VAL A 71 -3.91 11.51 -12.72
N CYS A 72 -4.81 12.49 -12.88
CA CYS A 72 -5.05 13.13 -14.18
C CYS A 72 -3.79 13.78 -14.75
N ALA A 73 -3.00 14.46 -13.92
CA ALA A 73 -1.73 15.07 -14.32
C ALA A 73 -0.69 14.02 -14.71
N MET A 74 -0.59 12.92 -13.96
CA MET A 74 0.35 11.82 -14.26
C MET A 74 -0.04 11.01 -15.50
N SER A 75 -1.34 10.86 -15.79
CA SER A 75 -1.84 10.02 -16.88
C SER A 75 -2.10 10.77 -18.19
N GLY A 76 -1.71 12.04 -18.29
CA GLY A 76 -1.96 12.85 -19.48
C GLY A 76 -3.46 13.03 -19.79
N GLY A 77 -4.30 13.04 -18.75
CA GLY A 77 -5.75 13.28 -18.87
C GLY A 77 -6.58 12.10 -19.39
N GLN A 78 -6.03 10.88 -19.49
CA GLN A 78 -6.73 9.73 -20.09
C GLN A 78 -7.82 9.10 -19.20
N TYR A 79 -7.86 9.41 -17.90
CA TYR A 79 -8.81 8.79 -16.96
C TYR A 79 -9.81 9.80 -16.41
N THR A 80 -11.10 9.60 -16.72
CA THR A 80 -12.21 10.39 -16.17
C THR A 80 -12.89 9.63 -15.04
N LEU A 81 -12.91 10.22 -13.84
CA LEU A 81 -13.63 9.63 -12.71
C LEU A 81 -15.15 9.74 -12.95
N ARG A 82 -15.82 8.58 -13.08
CA ARG A 82 -17.29 8.53 -13.26
C ARG A 82 -18.08 8.52 -11.95
N ALA A 83 -17.50 8.04 -10.86
CA ALA A 83 -18.13 8.04 -9.55
C ALA A 83 -17.10 7.84 -8.43
N VAL A 84 -17.18 8.66 -7.39
CA VAL A 84 -16.47 8.44 -6.12
C VAL A 84 -17.41 7.67 -5.21
N ARG A 85 -17.25 6.35 -5.18
CA ARG A 85 -17.99 5.48 -4.27
C ARG A 85 -17.01 4.72 -3.39
N ARG A 86 -17.37 4.52 -2.12
CA ARG A 86 -16.60 3.62 -1.25
C ARG A 86 -16.61 2.25 -1.90
N ALA A 87 -15.43 1.77 -2.31
CA ALA A 87 -15.32 0.49 -2.98
C ALA A 87 -15.95 -0.58 -2.07
N SER A 88 -17.03 -1.22 -2.53
CA SER A 88 -17.51 -2.44 -1.88
C SER A 88 -16.47 -3.50 -2.19
N ARG A 89 -15.56 -3.71 -1.25
CA ARG A 89 -14.50 -4.72 -1.33
C ARG A 89 -15.05 -6.15 -1.24
N ALA A 90 -16.28 -6.39 -1.70
CA ALA A 90 -16.89 -7.71 -1.75
C ALA A 90 -16.02 -8.71 -2.54
N THR A 91 -15.33 -8.25 -3.59
CA THR A 91 -14.40 -9.08 -4.36
C THR A 91 -13.11 -9.40 -3.59
N TRP A 92 -12.54 -8.45 -2.83
CA TRP A 92 -11.38 -8.72 -1.96
C TRP A 92 -11.74 -9.58 -0.74
N ALA A 93 -12.92 -9.37 -0.15
CA ALA A 93 -13.43 -10.17 0.95
C ALA A 93 -13.74 -11.62 0.51
N ARG A 94 -14.03 -11.85 -0.78
CA ARG A 94 -14.27 -13.17 -1.36
C ARG A 94 -13.06 -13.82 -2.03
N ALA A 95 -11.97 -13.09 -2.28
CA ALA A 95 -10.80 -13.62 -2.97
C ALA A 95 -10.22 -14.87 -2.26
N GLY A 96 -9.99 -14.77 -0.94
CA GLY A 96 -9.50 -15.92 -0.16
C GLY A 96 -10.49 -17.09 -0.06
N ALA A 97 -11.80 -16.84 -0.20
CA ALA A 97 -12.80 -17.90 -0.21
C ALA A 97 -12.83 -18.66 -1.55
N VAL A 98 -12.54 -17.98 -2.66
CA VAL A 98 -12.45 -18.62 -3.99
C VAL A 98 -11.16 -19.45 -4.09
N ASP A 99 -10.06 -19.00 -3.49
CA ASP A 99 -8.77 -19.71 -3.51
C ASP A 99 -8.78 -21.02 -2.69
N VAL A 100 -9.60 -21.12 -1.63
CA VAL A 100 -9.72 -22.34 -0.79
C VAL A 100 -10.94 -23.21 -1.12
N THR A 101 -11.77 -22.83 -2.09
CA THR A 101 -12.94 -23.62 -2.52
C THR A 101 -12.82 -24.18 -3.93
N ALA A 102 -11.68 -23.98 -4.61
CA ALA A 102 -11.38 -24.72 -5.83
C ALA A 102 -11.05 -26.19 -5.48
N PRO A 103 -11.71 -27.18 -6.11
CA PRO A 103 -11.35 -28.58 -5.93
C PRO A 103 -9.97 -28.88 -6.56
N PHE A 104 -9.21 -29.77 -5.92
CA PHE A 104 -7.93 -30.28 -6.40
C PHE A 104 -8.10 -31.29 -7.54
#